data_AF-A0A4V1IU23-F1
#
_entry.id   AF-A0A4V1IU23-F1
#
_cell.length_a   1.000
_cell.length_b   1.000
_cell.length_c   1.000
_cell.angle_alpha   90.00
_cell.angle_beta   90.00
_cell.angle_gamma   90.00
#
_symmetry.space_group_name_H-M   'P 1'
#
loop_
_entity.id
_entity.type
_entity.pdbx_description
1 polymer ?
#
loop_
_entity_poly.entity_id
_entity_poly.type
_entity_poly.pdbx_seq_one_letter_code
_entity_poly.pdbx_strand_id
1 'polypeptide(L)'
;TAPEAWTSAVQLGDFAKLGLCHWTPSGACEKLFEIVYVTTGLPWWGVIAVTTFLLRLAVLPFIVRGQRMAAKMQAAKPITDPIVAAMKDARASGDQRAAQQKAKELQATFKAHGLSPFGAMVSLVQLPVFIGLFFAIRDMCQIPVPGLATGGTAWFTDLTLADPTYVLPVVASSTMWLVMELNAENSPTDQMRSTAMKNLMRGGLLLSLFVTYHFPAGVFVYWVTANAFSLLQTWVLHVPSVRRMLEIP
;
A
#
# COMPACT_ATOMS: atom_id res chain seq x y z
N THR A 1 39.50 6.98 12.48
CA THR A 1 39.98 6.02 11.46
C THR A 1 38.82 5.13 11.11
N ALA A 2 38.27 5.26 9.90
CA ALA A 2 37.14 4.44 9.47
C ALA A 2 37.61 2.98 9.35
N PRO A 3 36.88 2.00 9.91
CA PRO A 3 37.24 0.59 9.78
C PRO A 3 37.18 0.17 8.31
N GLU A 4 38.13 -0.68 7.95
CA GLU A 4 38.48 -1.13 6.62
C GLU A 4 37.27 -1.51 5.75
N ALA A 5 37.15 -0.81 4.62
CA ALA A 5 36.60 -1.22 3.34
C ALA A 5 35.68 -2.46 3.31
N TRP A 6 34.37 -2.23 3.50
CA TRP A 6 33.33 -3.06 2.89
C TRP A 6 33.26 -2.78 1.37
N THR A 7 34.33 -3.14 0.65
CA THR A 7 34.37 -3.17 -0.82
C THR A 7 33.92 -4.51 -1.39
N SER A 8 33.61 -5.50 -0.54
CA SER A 8 32.99 -6.75 -0.94
C SER A 8 31.48 -6.57 -1.09
N ALA A 9 30.92 -7.08 -2.19
CA ALA A 9 29.47 -7.14 -2.39
C ALA A 9 28.80 -7.84 -1.20
N VAL A 10 27.63 -7.32 -0.78
CA VAL A 10 26.80 -7.92 0.30
C VAL A 10 26.62 -9.41 0.03
N GLN A 11 26.78 -10.24 1.06
CA GLN A 11 26.52 -11.68 1.03
C GLN A 11 25.30 -12.02 1.90
N LEU A 12 24.71 -13.20 1.66
CA LEU A 12 23.57 -13.66 2.47
C LEU A 12 23.95 -13.77 3.95
N GLY A 13 23.17 -13.11 4.81
CA GLY A 13 23.37 -13.08 6.25
C GLY A 13 24.17 -11.88 6.76
N ASP A 14 24.68 -11.01 5.89
CA ASP A 14 25.35 -9.78 6.30
C ASP A 14 24.37 -8.78 6.91
N PHE A 15 23.12 -8.73 6.41
CA PHE A 15 22.09 -7.89 7.01
C PHE A 15 21.81 -8.29 8.46
N ALA A 16 21.72 -9.59 8.75
CA ALA A 16 21.55 -10.07 10.12
C ALA A 16 22.73 -9.67 11.03
N LYS A 17 23.97 -9.66 10.51
CA LYS A 17 25.16 -9.21 11.25
C LYS A 17 25.14 -7.69 11.51
N LEU A 18 24.54 -6.92 10.61
CA LEU A 18 24.33 -5.48 10.77
C LEU A 18 23.20 -5.14 11.76
N GLY A 19 22.56 -6.14 12.36
CA GLY A 19 21.42 -5.97 13.24
C GLY A 19 20.11 -5.70 12.49
N LEU A 20 20.06 -5.93 11.18
CA LEU A 20 18.82 -5.97 10.39
C LEU A 20 18.18 -7.37 10.47
N CYS A 21 17.08 -7.58 9.76
CA CYS A 21 16.35 -8.83 9.63
C CYS A 21 15.71 -9.34 10.94
N HIS A 22 15.16 -8.43 11.74
CA HIS A 22 14.37 -8.79 12.93
C HIS A 22 13.09 -9.58 12.59
N TRP A 23 12.40 -10.13 13.59
CA TRP A 23 11.14 -10.88 13.41
C TRP A 23 9.94 -10.01 12.98
N THR A 24 10.16 -8.71 12.79
CA THR A 24 9.15 -7.74 12.36
C THR A 24 8.86 -7.86 10.86
N PRO A 25 7.73 -7.29 10.38
CA PRO A 25 7.45 -7.19 8.95
C PRO A 25 8.55 -6.45 8.17
N SER A 26 9.22 -5.46 8.78
CA SER A 26 10.36 -4.77 8.18
C SER A 26 11.56 -5.70 8.02
N GLY A 27 11.90 -6.49 9.04
CA GLY A 27 13.00 -7.45 8.97
C GLY A 27 12.79 -8.55 7.92
N ALA A 28 11.55 -8.97 7.70
CA ALA A 28 11.23 -9.85 6.57
C ALA A 28 11.48 -9.17 5.20
N CYS A 29 11.17 -7.87 5.07
CA CYS A 29 11.45 -7.10 3.85
C CYS A 29 12.96 -6.87 3.66
N GLU A 30 13.70 -6.58 4.72
CA GLU A 30 15.17 -6.45 4.72
C GLU A 30 15.83 -7.73 4.19
N LYS A 31 15.37 -8.90 4.67
CA LYS A 31 15.85 -10.19 4.19
C LYS A 31 15.55 -10.40 2.70
N LEU A 32 14.37 -9.96 2.23
CA LEU A 32 14.04 -10.03 0.81
C LEU A 32 14.93 -9.11 -0.03
N PHE A 33 15.22 -7.89 0.43
CA PHE A 33 16.15 -6.98 -0.25
C PHE A 33 17.56 -7.59 -0.36
N GLU A 34 18.07 -8.19 0.71
CA GLU A 34 19.36 -8.90 0.70
C GLU A 34 19.35 -10.04 -0.33
N ILE A 35 18.32 -10.90 -0.32
CA ILE A 35 18.19 -12.00 -1.28
C ILE A 35 18.16 -11.47 -2.72
N VAL A 36 17.35 -10.45 -3.00
CA VAL A 36 17.24 -9.88 -4.36
C VAL A 36 18.56 -9.26 -4.78
N TYR A 37 19.25 -8.53 -3.91
CA TYR A 37 20.57 -7.94 -4.20
C TYR A 37 21.59 -9.03 -4.55
N VAL A 38 21.76 -10.03 -3.69
CA VAL A 38 22.76 -11.10 -3.88
C VAL A 38 22.47 -11.93 -5.13
N THR A 39 21.20 -12.21 -5.41
CA THR A 39 20.81 -13.07 -6.56
C THR A 39 20.85 -12.34 -7.90
N THR A 40 20.54 -11.04 -7.93
CA THR A 40 20.42 -10.28 -9.19
C THR A 40 21.64 -9.43 -9.52
N GLY A 41 22.41 -9.01 -8.50
CA GLY A 41 23.52 -8.07 -8.67
C GLY A 41 23.09 -6.67 -9.15
N LEU A 42 21.80 -6.34 -9.04
CA LEU A 42 21.28 -5.04 -9.44
C LEU A 42 21.81 -3.92 -8.53
N PRO A 43 21.93 -2.68 -9.04
CA PRO A 43 22.12 -1.52 -8.18
C PRO A 43 20.94 -1.39 -7.20
N TRP A 44 21.19 -0.79 -6.04
CA TRP A 44 20.20 -0.74 -4.94
C TRP A 44 18.88 -0.08 -5.32
N TRP A 45 18.87 0.95 -6.18
CA TRP A 45 17.61 1.52 -6.68
C TRP A 45 16.76 0.48 -7.42
N GLY A 46 17.41 -0.41 -8.19
CA GLY A 46 16.79 -1.51 -8.92
C GLY A 46 16.32 -2.62 -7.99
N VAL A 47 17.11 -2.95 -6.97
CA VAL A 47 16.70 -3.91 -5.91
C VAL A 47 15.46 -3.43 -5.18
N ILE A 48 15.40 -2.13 -4.82
CA ILE A 48 14.23 -1.52 -4.19
C ILE A 48 13.01 -1.65 -5.12
N ALA A 49 13.16 -1.30 -6.40
CA ALA A 49 12.07 -1.35 -7.36
C ALA A 49 11.55 -2.77 -7.61
N VAL A 50 12.44 -3.73 -7.88
CA VAL A 50 12.09 -5.12 -8.16
C VAL A 50 11.43 -5.77 -6.95
N THR A 51 12.00 -5.61 -5.75
CA THR A 51 11.43 -6.21 -4.53
C THR A 51 10.05 -5.63 -4.23
N THR A 52 9.87 -4.32 -4.43
CA THR A 52 8.56 -3.67 -4.31
C THR A 52 7.56 -4.28 -5.29
N PHE A 53 7.95 -4.45 -6.55
CA PHE A 53 7.09 -5.03 -7.59
C PHE A 53 6.71 -6.49 -7.27
N LEU A 54 7.66 -7.31 -6.82
CA LEU A 54 7.44 -8.70 -6.45
C LEU A 54 6.46 -8.84 -5.27
N LEU A 55 6.64 -8.03 -4.22
CA LEU A 55 5.73 -8.04 -3.08
C LEU A 55 4.33 -7.59 -3.47
N ARG A 56 4.23 -6.55 -4.32
CA ARG A 56 2.96 -6.07 -4.87
C ARG A 56 2.25 -7.16 -5.69
N LEU A 57 2.99 -7.90 -6.52
CA LEU A 57 2.46 -9.03 -7.27
C LEU A 57 1.99 -10.17 -6.35
N ALA A 58 2.74 -10.46 -5.29
CA ALA A 58 2.39 -11.50 -4.32
C ALA A 58 1.09 -11.17 -3.55
N VAL A 59 0.84 -9.90 -3.23
CA VAL A 59 -0.39 -9.48 -2.54
C VAL A 59 -1.57 -9.20 -3.46
N LEU A 60 -1.33 -9.05 -4.77
CA LEU A 60 -2.36 -8.77 -5.77
C LEU A 60 -3.61 -9.68 -5.69
N PRO A 61 -3.53 -11.02 -5.56
CA PRO A 61 -4.73 -11.86 -5.46
C PRO A 61 -5.60 -11.51 -4.24
N PHE A 62 -5.00 -11.12 -3.12
CA PHE A 62 -5.71 -10.69 -1.93
C PHE A 62 -6.41 -9.33 -2.15
N ILE A 63 -5.73 -8.40 -2.82
CA ILE A 63 -6.29 -7.10 -3.19
C ILE A 63 -7.52 -7.31 -4.09
N VAL A 64 -7.38 -8.10 -5.16
CA VAL A 64 -8.48 -8.42 -6.10
C VAL A 64 -9.66 -9.07 -5.40
N ARG A 65 -9.41 -10.02 -4.48
CA ARG A 65 -10.46 -10.66 -3.69
C ARG A 65 -11.21 -9.67 -2.81
N GLY A 66 -10.49 -8.77 -2.13
CA GLY A 66 -11.09 -7.71 -1.31
C GLY A 66 -11.94 -6.74 -2.13
N GLN A 67 -11.43 -6.28 -3.27
CA GLN A 67 -12.15 -5.40 -4.19
C GLN A 67 -13.39 -6.07 -4.77
N ARG A 68 -13.32 -7.34 -5.18
CA ARG A 68 -14.48 -8.11 -5.65
C ARG A 68 -15.58 -8.15 -4.59
N MET A 69 -15.22 -8.41 -3.32
CA MET A 69 -16.20 -8.45 -2.23
C MET A 69 -16.77 -7.06 -1.92
N ALA A 70 -15.96 -6.02 -1.94
CA ALA A 70 -16.42 -4.64 -1.78
C ALA A 70 -17.40 -4.22 -2.88
N ALA A 71 -17.14 -4.59 -4.14
CA ALA A 71 -18.04 -4.35 -5.27
C ALA A 71 -19.38 -5.11 -5.12
N LYS A 72 -19.36 -6.37 -4.66
CA LYS A 72 -20.59 -7.12 -4.36
C LYS A 72 -21.41 -6.46 -3.25
N MET A 73 -20.76 -5.99 -2.19
CA MET A 73 -21.43 -5.26 -1.11
C MET A 73 -22.04 -3.96 -1.60
N GLN A 74 -21.36 -3.26 -2.52
CA GLN A 74 -21.88 -2.05 -3.13
C GLN A 74 -23.14 -2.30 -3.95
N ALA A 75 -23.16 -3.36 -4.75
CA ALA A 75 -24.33 -3.75 -5.54
C ALA A 75 -25.53 -4.11 -4.65
N ALA A 76 -25.27 -4.58 -3.42
CA ALA A 76 -26.31 -4.94 -2.45
C ALA A 76 -26.82 -3.77 -1.59
N LYS A 77 -26.25 -2.57 -1.72
CA LYS A 77 -26.67 -1.38 -0.96
C LYS A 77 -28.17 -1.09 -1.00
N PRO A 78 -28.87 -1.19 -2.14
CA PRO A 78 -30.31 -0.94 -2.18
C PRO A 78 -31.12 -1.84 -1.22
N ILE A 79 -30.59 -3.02 -0.90
CA ILE A 79 -31.21 -3.99 0.02
C ILE A 79 -30.72 -3.75 1.46
N THR A 80 -29.43 -3.46 1.65
CA THR A 80 -28.85 -3.33 2.99
C THR A 80 -29.07 -1.98 3.65
N ASP A 81 -29.09 -0.89 2.88
CA ASP A 81 -29.16 0.47 3.40
C ASP A 81 -30.46 0.77 4.16
N PRO A 82 -31.66 0.34 3.70
CA PRO A 82 -32.89 0.50 4.48
C PRO A 82 -32.85 -0.23 5.84
N ILE A 83 -32.24 -1.42 5.88
CA ILE A 83 -32.09 -2.20 7.12
C ILE A 83 -31.13 -1.48 8.08
N VAL A 84 -30.04 -0.93 7.55
CA VAL A 84 -29.07 -0.15 8.32
C VAL A 84 -29.70 1.14 8.87
N ALA A 85 -30.53 1.83 8.09
CA ALA A 85 -31.27 3.02 8.53
C ALA A 85 -32.23 2.68 9.66
N ALA A 86 -33.10 1.67 9.47
CA ALA A 86 -34.06 1.23 10.49
C ALA A 86 -33.37 0.76 11.79
N MET A 87 -32.21 0.11 11.68
CA MET A 87 -31.40 -0.27 12.84
C MET A 87 -30.86 0.95 13.60
N LYS A 88 -30.41 2.00 12.89
CA LYS A 88 -29.93 3.24 13.50
C LYS A 88 -31.07 3.99 14.18
N ASP A 89 -32.23 4.07 13.54
CA ASP A 89 -33.41 4.73 14.10
C ASP A 89 -33.90 4.03 15.38
N ALA A 90 -33.95 2.70 15.38
CA ALA A 90 -34.28 1.91 16.57
C ALA A 90 -33.28 2.09 17.73
N ARG A 91 -31.99 2.26 17.42
CA ARG A 91 -30.98 2.59 18.45
C ARG A 91 -31.17 3.99 19.00
N ALA A 92 -31.46 4.96 18.13
CA ALA A 92 -31.68 6.35 18.53
C ALA A 92 -32.95 6.51 19.38
N SER A 93 -33.98 5.70 19.15
CA SER A 93 -35.21 5.68 19.95
C SER A 93 -35.10 4.89 21.26
N GLY A 94 -33.96 4.26 21.53
CA GLY A 94 -33.74 3.45 22.74
C GLY A 94 -34.34 2.04 22.67
N ASP A 95 -34.94 1.63 21.55
CA ASP A 95 -35.49 0.30 21.34
C ASP A 95 -34.38 -0.71 20.98
N GLN A 96 -33.68 -1.17 22.02
CA GLN A 96 -32.62 -2.16 21.89
C GLN A 96 -33.09 -3.48 21.27
N ARG A 97 -34.36 -3.86 21.46
CA ARG A 97 -34.89 -5.12 20.90
C ARG A 97 -35.09 -5.01 19.40
N ALA A 98 -35.72 -3.93 18.93
CA ALA A 98 -35.87 -3.66 17.51
C ALA A 98 -34.50 -3.51 16.81
N ALA A 99 -33.55 -2.82 17.45
CA ALA A 99 -32.20 -2.69 16.93
C ALA A 99 -31.49 -4.05 16.79
N GLN A 100 -31.62 -4.95 17.77
CA GLN A 100 -31.05 -6.30 17.70
C GLN A 100 -31.71 -7.16 16.62
N GLN A 101 -33.04 -7.05 16.45
CA GLN A 101 -33.75 -7.74 15.37
C GLN A 101 -33.26 -7.29 14.00
N LYS A 102 -33.12 -5.97 13.78
CA LYS A 102 -32.60 -5.43 12.53
C LYS A 102 -31.14 -5.80 12.28
N ALA A 103 -30.32 -5.89 13.32
CA ALA A 103 -28.95 -6.39 13.21
C ALA A 103 -28.91 -7.87 12.75
N LYS A 104 -29.79 -8.73 13.28
CA LYS A 104 -29.91 -10.13 12.83
C LYS A 104 -30.41 -10.23 11.39
N GLU A 105 -31.39 -9.41 11.02
CA GLU A 105 -31.91 -9.32 9.65
C GLU A 105 -30.81 -8.90 8.66
N LEU A 106 -30.01 -7.90 9.02
CA LEU A 106 -28.86 -7.47 8.24
C LEU A 106 -27.85 -8.62 8.07
N GLN A 107 -27.50 -9.30 9.16
CA GLN A 107 -26.57 -10.43 9.12
C GLN A 107 -27.09 -11.58 8.25
N ALA A 108 -28.38 -11.91 8.35
CA ALA A 108 -29.02 -12.92 7.52
C ALA A 108 -29.02 -12.53 6.03
N THR A 109 -29.29 -11.25 5.73
CA THR A 109 -29.25 -10.69 4.38
C THR A 109 -27.85 -10.80 3.78
N PHE A 110 -26.82 -10.43 4.56
CA PHE A 110 -25.42 -10.58 4.16
C PHE A 110 -25.09 -12.04 3.83
N LYS A 111 -25.48 -12.99 4.69
CA LYS A 111 -25.24 -14.42 4.48
C LYS A 111 -25.97 -14.95 3.25
N ALA A 112 -27.24 -14.57 3.06
CA ALA A 112 -28.06 -15.00 1.93
C ALA A 112 -27.48 -14.54 0.58
N HIS A 113 -26.89 -13.34 0.54
CA HIS A 113 -26.27 -12.77 -0.66
C HIS A 113 -24.75 -13.05 -0.77
N GLY A 114 -24.18 -13.87 0.14
CA GLY A 114 -22.76 -14.21 0.13
C GLY A 114 -21.82 -13.02 0.38
N LEU A 115 -22.30 -11.99 1.08
CA LEU A 115 -21.55 -10.77 1.39
C LEU A 115 -20.72 -10.97 2.66
N SER A 116 -19.47 -10.49 2.63
CA SER A 116 -18.55 -10.60 3.76
C SER A 116 -17.79 -9.29 4.00
N PRO A 117 -18.06 -8.56 5.10
CA PRO A 117 -17.27 -7.39 5.48
C PRO A 117 -15.79 -7.73 5.67
N PHE A 118 -15.50 -8.87 6.31
CA PHE A 118 -14.12 -9.35 6.47
C PHE A 118 -13.48 -9.69 5.13
N GLY A 119 -14.24 -10.29 4.21
CA GLY A 119 -13.79 -10.55 2.84
C GLY A 119 -13.37 -9.26 2.11
N ALA A 120 -14.10 -8.17 2.29
CA ALA A 120 -13.73 -6.85 1.74
C ALA A 120 -12.47 -6.29 2.39
N MET A 121 -12.27 -6.52 3.70
CA MET A 121 -11.09 -6.07 4.43
C MET A 121 -9.79 -6.80 4.04
N VAL A 122 -9.85 -7.92 3.31
CA VAL A 122 -8.64 -8.65 2.87
C VAL A 122 -7.70 -7.77 2.04
N SER A 123 -8.22 -6.76 1.31
CA SER A 123 -7.37 -5.81 0.57
C SER A 123 -6.50 -4.94 1.49
N LEU A 124 -6.80 -4.85 2.79
CA LEU A 124 -5.99 -4.11 3.77
C LEU A 124 -4.64 -4.78 4.07
N VAL A 125 -4.39 -5.99 3.57
CA VAL A 125 -3.06 -6.64 3.63
C VAL A 125 -1.95 -5.78 3.01
N GLN A 126 -2.31 -4.87 2.10
CA GLN A 126 -1.37 -3.90 1.53
C GLN A 126 -0.76 -2.98 2.59
N LEU A 127 -1.46 -2.64 3.68
CA LEU A 127 -0.97 -1.70 4.68
C LEU A 127 0.23 -2.25 5.48
N PRO A 128 0.18 -3.47 6.05
CA PRO A 128 1.36 -4.07 6.68
C PRO A 128 2.56 -4.21 5.73
N VAL A 129 2.34 -4.57 4.46
CA VAL A 129 3.42 -4.64 3.46
C VAL A 129 4.00 -3.26 3.19
N PHE A 130 3.16 -2.24 3.06
CA PHE A 130 3.59 -0.86 2.85
C PHE A 130 4.44 -0.35 4.01
N ILE A 131 3.98 -0.58 5.24
CA ILE A 131 4.67 -0.20 6.47
C ILE A 131 6.00 -0.96 6.61
N GLY A 132 6.00 -2.27 6.34
CA GLY A 132 7.19 -3.11 6.38
C GLY A 132 8.27 -2.62 5.42
N LEU A 133 7.91 -2.36 4.16
CA LEU A 133 8.83 -1.81 3.16
C LEU A 133 9.36 -0.43 3.53
N PHE A 134 8.51 0.45 4.04
CA PHE A 134 8.91 1.78 4.48
C PHE A 134 9.97 1.70 5.60
N PHE A 135 9.69 0.96 6.66
CA PHE A 135 10.62 0.83 7.78
C PHE A 135 11.90 0.10 7.38
N ALA A 136 11.81 -0.97 6.60
CA ALA A 136 12.97 -1.70 6.08
C ALA A 136 13.93 -0.78 5.33
N ILE A 137 13.43 -0.01 4.36
CA ILE A 137 14.28 0.90 3.58
C ILE A 137 14.84 2.02 4.45
N ARG A 138 14.01 2.59 5.34
CA ARG A 138 14.44 3.65 6.24
C ARG A 138 15.56 3.18 7.17
N ASP A 139 15.40 2.01 7.77
CA ASP A 139 16.37 1.44 8.70
C ASP A 139 17.66 1.05 7.95
N MET A 140 17.53 0.50 6.72
CA MET A 140 18.67 0.29 5.82
C MET A 140 19.38 1.58 5.42
N CYS A 141 18.70 2.74 5.33
CA CYS A 141 19.34 4.03 5.06
C CYS A 141 20.05 4.61 6.29
N GLN A 142 19.64 4.23 7.50
CA GLN A 142 20.25 4.66 8.76
C GLN A 142 21.46 3.81 9.13
N ILE A 143 21.44 2.53 8.75
CA ILE A 143 22.54 1.58 8.91
C ILE A 143 23.41 1.63 7.65
N PRO A 144 24.75 1.58 7.74
CA PRO A 144 25.62 1.68 6.56
C PRO A 144 25.61 0.37 5.75
N VAL A 145 24.49 0.06 5.09
CA VAL A 145 24.38 -1.07 4.17
C VAL A 145 25.36 -0.86 3.00
N PRO A 146 26.29 -1.81 2.75
CA PRO A 146 27.29 -1.66 1.71
C PRO A 146 26.68 -1.39 0.32
N GLY A 147 27.20 -0.37 -0.35
CA GLY A 147 26.75 0.05 -1.67
C GLY A 147 25.45 0.84 -1.70
N LEU A 148 24.70 0.99 -0.61
CA LEU A 148 23.42 1.72 -0.63
C LEU A 148 23.61 3.21 -0.93
N ALA A 149 24.66 3.81 -0.36
CA ALA A 149 25.02 5.22 -0.58
C ALA A 149 25.58 5.53 -1.99
N THR A 150 25.89 4.51 -2.78
CA THR A 150 26.38 4.66 -4.17
C THR A 150 25.51 3.92 -5.19
N GLY A 151 24.46 3.24 -4.72
CA GLY A 151 23.61 2.37 -5.51
C GLY A 151 22.38 3.05 -6.09
N GLY A 152 22.33 4.39 -6.06
CA GLY A 152 21.33 5.21 -6.72
C GLY A 152 21.58 5.37 -8.22
N THR A 153 20.89 6.33 -8.85
CA THR A 153 21.05 6.59 -10.30
C THR A 153 20.73 8.05 -10.63
N ALA A 154 21.01 8.45 -11.88
CA ALA A 154 20.77 9.79 -12.40
C ALA A 154 21.27 10.90 -11.44
N TRP A 155 20.37 11.73 -10.89
CA TRP A 155 20.68 12.83 -9.98
C TRP A 155 20.64 12.45 -8.49
N PHE A 156 20.23 11.22 -8.15
CA PHE A 156 20.10 10.71 -6.78
C PHE A 156 21.01 9.50 -6.57
N THR A 157 22.33 9.72 -6.62
CA THR A 157 23.31 8.62 -6.50
C THR A 157 23.37 8.02 -5.10
N ASP A 158 23.15 8.84 -4.07
CA ASP A 158 23.09 8.41 -2.68
C ASP A 158 21.64 8.21 -2.25
N LEU A 159 21.27 6.96 -1.98
CA LEU A 159 19.92 6.59 -1.56
C LEU A 159 19.64 6.86 -0.08
N THR A 160 20.68 7.11 0.71
CA THR A 160 20.59 7.30 2.17
C THR A 160 20.31 8.76 2.55
N LEU A 161 20.57 9.68 1.63
CA LEU A 161 20.34 11.12 1.79
C LEU A 161 19.05 11.57 1.10
N ALA A 162 18.56 12.75 1.49
CA ALA A 162 17.44 13.41 0.80
C ALA A 162 17.83 13.77 -0.65
N ASP A 163 16.85 13.74 -1.57
CA ASP A 163 17.07 14.17 -2.95
C ASP A 163 17.48 15.65 -2.99
N PRO A 164 18.68 16.00 -3.49
CA PRO A 164 19.17 17.38 -3.51
C PRO A 164 18.33 18.31 -4.41
N THR A 165 17.58 17.75 -5.36
CA THR A 165 16.75 18.49 -6.32
C THR A 165 15.26 18.49 -5.96
N TYR A 166 14.87 17.70 -4.94
CA TYR A 166 13.47 17.46 -4.55
C TYR A 166 12.55 16.92 -5.66
N VAL A 167 13.10 16.43 -6.77
CA VAL A 167 12.33 15.86 -7.89
C VAL A 167 11.62 14.58 -7.45
N LEU A 168 12.30 13.69 -6.71
CA LEU A 168 11.74 12.43 -6.22
C LEU A 168 10.52 12.64 -5.30
N PRO A 169 10.58 13.51 -4.27
CA PRO A 169 9.40 13.86 -3.47
C PRO A 169 8.22 14.35 -4.31
N VAL A 170 8.45 15.27 -5.24
CA VAL A 170 7.40 15.81 -6.10
C VAL A 170 6.78 14.71 -6.96
N VAL A 171 7.59 13.88 -7.62
CA VAL A 171 7.09 12.78 -8.46
C VAL A 171 6.34 11.74 -7.63
N ALA A 172 6.85 11.37 -6.44
CA ALA A 172 6.17 10.44 -5.56
C ALA A 172 4.81 10.98 -5.10
N SER A 173 4.73 12.26 -4.71
CA SER A 173 3.48 12.90 -4.33
C SER A 173 2.52 13.03 -5.51
N SER A 174 2.97 13.44 -6.70
CA SER A 174 2.11 13.55 -7.88
C SER A 174 1.56 12.19 -8.32
N THR A 175 2.38 11.14 -8.29
CA THR A 175 1.92 9.78 -8.62
C THR A 175 0.97 9.22 -7.56
N MET A 176 1.23 9.48 -6.27
CA MET A 176 0.32 9.10 -5.18
C MET A 176 -1.01 9.83 -5.31
N TRP A 177 -1.00 11.11 -5.68
CA TRP A 177 -2.21 11.88 -5.94
C TRP A 177 -3.06 11.21 -7.02
N LEU A 178 -2.44 10.84 -8.14
CA LEU A 178 -3.14 10.17 -9.24
C LEU A 178 -3.71 8.82 -8.81
N VAL A 179 -2.95 8.01 -8.05
CA VAL A 179 -3.43 6.75 -7.47
C VAL A 179 -4.65 7.00 -6.58
N MET A 180 -4.60 8.01 -5.73
CA MET A 180 -5.69 8.35 -4.81
C MET A 180 -6.94 8.83 -5.55
N GLU A 181 -6.80 9.66 -6.58
CA GLU A 181 -7.93 10.16 -7.38
C GLU A 181 -8.62 9.02 -8.11
N LEU A 182 -7.86 8.16 -8.79
CA LEU A 182 -8.40 6.99 -9.49
C LEU A 182 -9.07 6.02 -8.52
N ASN A 183 -8.46 5.74 -7.36
CA ASN A 183 -9.08 4.87 -6.36
C ASN A 183 -10.36 5.47 -5.77
N ALA A 184 -10.42 6.79 -5.56
CA ALA A 184 -11.60 7.47 -5.06
C ALA A 184 -12.74 7.41 -6.08
N GLU A 185 -12.47 7.66 -7.36
CA GLU A 185 -13.46 7.59 -8.45
C GLU A 185 -14.09 6.20 -8.59
N ASN A 186 -13.27 5.17 -8.42
CA ASN A 186 -13.70 3.77 -8.48
C ASN A 186 -14.17 3.21 -7.15
N SER A 187 -14.19 4.04 -6.10
CA SER A 187 -14.63 3.58 -4.80
C SER A 187 -16.13 3.24 -4.85
N PRO A 188 -16.54 2.11 -4.26
CA PRO A 188 -17.95 1.80 -4.10
C PRO A 188 -18.66 2.85 -3.22
N THR A 189 -17.98 3.49 -2.28
CA THR A 189 -18.65 4.38 -1.33
C THR A 189 -18.79 5.81 -1.87
N ASP A 190 -20.02 6.33 -1.86
CA ASP A 190 -20.34 7.71 -2.26
C ASP A 190 -19.55 8.74 -1.46
N GLN A 191 -19.33 8.47 -0.17
CA GLN A 191 -18.50 9.30 0.69
C GLN A 191 -17.08 9.46 0.15
N MET A 192 -16.45 8.39 -0.36
CA MET A 192 -15.10 8.47 -0.93
C MET A 192 -15.07 9.22 -2.26
N ARG A 193 -16.18 9.19 -3.02
CA ARG A 193 -16.34 9.96 -4.26
C ARG A 193 -16.66 11.44 -4.02
N SER A 194 -17.10 11.80 -2.82
CA SER A 194 -17.52 13.17 -2.49
C SER A 194 -16.38 14.18 -2.62
N THR A 195 -16.69 15.38 -3.12
CA THR A 195 -15.72 16.47 -3.29
C THR A 195 -15.03 16.85 -1.98
N ALA A 196 -15.78 16.86 -0.86
CA ALA A 196 -15.23 17.16 0.45
C ALA A 196 -14.12 16.16 0.85
N MET A 197 -14.37 14.87 0.64
CA MET A 197 -13.41 13.82 0.94
C MET A 197 -12.20 13.86 0.00
N LYS A 198 -12.42 14.07 -1.30
CA LYS A 198 -11.34 14.25 -2.27
C LYS A 198 -10.45 15.44 -1.90
N ASN A 199 -11.03 16.57 -1.49
CA ASN A 199 -10.29 17.74 -1.05
C ASN A 199 -9.51 17.50 0.25
N LEU A 200 -10.10 16.78 1.21
CA LEU A 200 -9.40 16.36 2.43
C LEU A 200 -8.18 15.49 2.10
N MET A 201 -8.35 14.52 1.21
CA MET A 201 -7.29 13.62 0.74
C MET A 201 -6.17 14.40 0.02
N ARG A 202 -6.51 15.36 -0.84
CA ARG A 202 -5.56 16.25 -1.53
C ARG A 202 -4.78 17.12 -0.54
N GLY A 203 -5.46 17.71 0.44
CA GLY A 203 -4.83 18.51 1.50
C GLY A 203 -3.87 17.68 2.35
N GLY A 204 -4.27 16.47 2.74
CA GLY A 204 -3.41 15.53 3.48
C GLY A 204 -2.14 15.15 2.70
N LEU A 205 -2.26 14.98 1.38
CA LEU A 205 -1.10 14.67 0.53
C LEU A 205 -0.13 15.85 0.42
N LEU A 206 -0.63 17.09 0.28
CA LEU A 206 0.20 18.28 0.31
C LEU A 206 0.97 18.38 1.63
N LEU A 207 0.28 18.19 2.76
CA LEU A 207 0.93 18.14 4.07
C LEU A 207 2.00 17.05 4.13
N SER A 208 1.73 15.86 3.58
CA SER A 208 2.69 14.76 3.58
C SER A 208 3.97 15.10 2.82
N LEU A 209 3.91 15.88 1.74
CA LEU A 209 5.09 16.34 1.00
C LEU A 209 5.98 17.22 1.90
N PHE A 210 5.38 18.18 2.62
CA PHE A 210 6.12 19.04 3.56
C PHE A 210 6.72 18.29 4.75
N VAL A 211 6.12 17.18 5.16
CA VAL A 211 6.65 16.35 6.26
C VAL A 211 7.74 15.40 5.77
N THR A 212 7.68 14.93 4.53
CA THR A 212 8.53 13.82 4.06
C THR A 212 9.67 14.25 3.15
N TYR A 213 9.74 15.50 2.70
CA TYR A 213 10.76 15.97 1.73
C TYR A 213 12.22 15.70 2.14
N HIS A 214 12.50 15.57 3.44
CA HIS A 214 13.83 15.30 3.98
C HIS A 214 14.14 13.80 4.12
N PHE A 215 13.21 12.92 3.73
CA PHE A 215 13.41 11.48 3.81
C PHE A 215 14.44 11.00 2.77
N PRO A 216 15.13 9.88 3.05
CA PRO A 216 16.10 9.30 2.12
C PRO A 216 15.50 9.02 0.74
N ALA A 217 16.28 9.25 -0.32
CA ALA A 217 15.89 9.02 -1.70
C ALA A 217 15.43 7.57 -1.94
N GLY A 218 16.00 6.58 -1.23
CA GLY A 218 15.57 5.19 -1.29
C GLY A 218 14.08 4.99 -0.95
N VAL A 219 13.54 5.75 0.00
CA VAL A 219 12.11 5.70 0.35
C VAL A 219 11.25 6.20 -0.81
N PHE A 220 11.69 7.26 -1.49
CA PHE A 220 10.97 7.81 -2.63
C PHE A 220 11.05 6.91 -3.87
N VAL A 221 12.18 6.24 -4.13
CA VAL A 221 12.27 5.21 -5.18
C VAL A 221 11.23 4.11 -4.95
N TYR A 222 11.08 3.67 -3.70
CA TYR A 222 10.02 2.74 -3.31
C TYR A 222 8.63 3.30 -3.58
N TRP A 223 8.31 4.50 -3.10
CA TRP A 223 6.98 5.09 -3.30
C TRP A 223 6.63 5.29 -4.78
N VAL A 224 7.56 5.81 -5.58
CA VAL A 224 7.36 5.95 -7.03
C VAL A 224 7.08 4.60 -7.67
N THR A 225 7.85 3.57 -7.33
CA THR A 225 7.64 2.22 -7.88
C THR A 225 6.30 1.62 -7.44
N ALA A 226 5.96 1.77 -6.17
CA ALA A 226 4.70 1.29 -5.60
C ALA A 226 3.48 1.99 -6.20
N ASN A 227 3.58 3.30 -6.46
CA ASN A 227 2.56 4.08 -7.13
C ASN A 227 2.44 3.67 -8.60
N ALA A 228 3.55 3.51 -9.32
CA ALA A 228 3.54 3.02 -10.70
C ALA A 228 2.86 1.65 -10.83
N PHE A 229 3.17 0.71 -9.92
CA PHE A 229 2.46 -0.57 -9.85
C PHE A 229 0.97 -0.36 -9.60
N SER A 230 0.60 0.53 -8.66
CA SER A 230 -0.80 0.78 -8.31
C SER A 230 -1.58 1.38 -9.48
N LEU A 231 -0.98 2.31 -10.23
CA LEU A 231 -1.56 2.87 -11.46
C LEU A 231 -1.75 1.80 -12.52
N LEU A 232 -0.72 0.97 -12.76
CA LEU A 232 -0.79 -0.15 -13.69
C LEU A 232 -1.88 -1.15 -13.29
N GLN A 233 -1.93 -1.52 -12.01
CA GLN A 233 -2.94 -2.42 -11.44
C GLN A 233 -4.34 -1.84 -11.66
N THR A 234 -4.56 -0.57 -11.31
CA THR A 234 -5.84 0.10 -11.52
C THR A 234 -6.21 0.06 -13.00
N TRP A 235 -5.30 0.44 -13.90
CA TRP A 235 -5.54 0.40 -15.34
C TRP A 235 -5.92 -1.00 -15.84
N VAL A 236 -5.17 -2.05 -15.45
CA VAL A 236 -5.47 -3.44 -15.81
C VAL A 236 -6.85 -3.87 -15.32
N LEU A 237 -7.21 -3.52 -14.08
CA LEU A 237 -8.50 -3.86 -13.47
C LEU A 237 -9.67 -3.04 -14.04
N HIS A 238 -9.43 -1.98 -14.80
CA HIS A 238 -10.48 -1.25 -15.53
C HIS A 238 -10.86 -1.92 -16.85
N VAL A 239 -9.99 -2.75 -17.41
CA VAL A 239 -10.23 -3.40 -18.69
C VAL A 239 -11.44 -4.36 -18.55
N PRO A 240 -12.51 -4.22 -19.35
CA PRO A 240 -13.72 -5.02 -19.20
C PRO A 240 -13.52 -6.54 -19.38
N SER A 241 -12.55 -6.96 -20.19
CA SER A 241 -12.21 -8.38 -20.33
C SER A 241 -11.60 -8.94 -19.06
N VAL A 242 -10.70 -8.18 -18.42
CA VAL A 242 -10.06 -8.56 -17.15
C VAL A 242 -11.07 -8.60 -16.02
N ARG A 243 -11.98 -7.62 -15.92
CA ARG A 243 -13.04 -7.62 -14.89
C ARG A 243 -13.94 -8.84 -14.99
N ARG A 244 -14.34 -9.22 -16.20
CA ARG A 244 -15.14 -10.44 -16.45
C ARG A 244 -14.37 -11.70 -16.06
N MET A 245 -13.10 -11.80 -16.44
CA MET A 245 -12.24 -12.93 -16.06
C MET A 245 -12.06 -13.04 -14.54
N LEU A 246 -11.95 -11.90 -13.85
CA LEU A 246 -11.79 -11.81 -12.41
C LEU A 246 -13.13 -11.68 -11.66
N GLU A 247 -14.27 -11.94 -12.29
CA GLU A 247 -15.62 -11.90 -11.67
C GLU A 247 -15.87 -10.66 -10.80
N ILE A 248 -15.31 -9.51 -11.17
CA ILE A 248 -15.56 -8.24 -10.50
C ILE A 248 -16.84 -7.66 -11.12
N PRO A 249 -17.92 -7.46 -10.34
CA PRO A 249 -19.16 -6.85 -10.81
C PRO A 249 -18.93 -5.47 -11.43
#